data_AF-A0AAU6X1B8-F1
#
_entry.id   AF-A0AAU6X1B8-F1
#
_cell.length_a   1.000
_cell.length_b   1.000
_cell.length_c   1.000
_cell.angle_alpha   90.00
_cell.angle_beta   90.00
_cell.angle_gamma   90.00
#
_symmetry.space_group_name_H-M   'P 1'
#
loop_
_entity.id
_entity.type
_entity.pdbx_description
1 polymer ?
#
loop_
_entity_poly.entity_id
_entity_poly.type
_entity_poly.pdbx_seq_one_letter_code
_entity_poly.pdbx_strand_id
1 'polypeptide(L)'
;MYTLIIGKIIMAGMLMSCSGKEDLKPLPPDPAPVVTGPPTDKGWAFETTPVWADEFTTSGVPDGTKWGYDLGGTGWGNNELQNYTNSSSNASISNGVLTITARKETSGTNAYSSARLVTKGKGDFLYGRFEIKAKLPSGRGTWPAIWMLPTDFAYGQWPKSGEIDIMEHVGYDPTNVHITVHTEAYNGAIGTQKGDAKKIVDAFDAFHIYRVDWTPYAVRGYIDDQKIFEFVNDGKGYATWPFDKKFHLLLNVAVGGNWGGAQGVDESVFPKAMEVDYVRVYKMIDK
;
A
#
# COMPACT_ATOMS: atom_id res chain seq x y z
N MET A 1 58.49 68.06 -15.90
CA MET A 1 57.84 66.99 -15.12
C MET A 1 56.52 67.57 -14.61
N TYR A 2 55.43 66.83 -14.78
CA TYR A 2 54.05 67.29 -14.88
C TYR A 2 53.53 68.21 -13.76
N THR A 3 52.86 69.28 -14.19
CA THR A 3 51.92 70.13 -13.42
C THR A 3 50.51 69.57 -13.59
N LEU A 4 49.71 69.45 -12.52
CA LEU A 4 48.26 69.74 -12.56
C LEU A 4 47.65 69.74 -11.14
N ILE A 5 47.19 70.91 -10.69
CA ILE A 5 46.25 71.11 -9.58
C ILE A 5 44.97 71.64 -10.22
N ILE A 6 43.86 70.91 -10.09
CA ILE A 6 42.49 71.33 -10.44
C ILE A 6 41.61 70.69 -9.35
N GLY A 7 40.91 71.41 -8.48
CA GLY A 7 39.86 72.38 -8.78
C GLY A 7 38.50 71.68 -8.67
N LYS A 8 37.99 71.47 -7.44
CA LYS A 8 36.64 70.91 -7.23
C LYS A 8 35.60 72.03 -7.29
N ILE A 9 34.77 71.96 -8.34
CA ILE A 9 33.63 72.83 -8.60
C ILE A 9 32.46 72.44 -7.71
N ILE A 10 31.82 73.47 -7.15
CA ILE A 10 30.55 73.47 -6.43
C ILE A 10 29.42 73.28 -7.45
N MET A 11 28.50 72.33 -7.22
CA MET A 11 27.25 72.23 -7.96
C MET A 11 26.09 72.30 -6.97
N ALA A 12 25.31 73.39 -7.11
CA ALA A 12 24.11 73.69 -6.35
C ALA A 12 22.94 72.77 -6.73
N GLY A 13 22.03 72.55 -5.79
CA GLY A 13 20.91 71.63 -5.91
C GLY A 13 19.74 72.12 -6.76
N MET A 14 18.88 71.15 -7.08
CA MET A 14 17.47 71.36 -7.43
C MET A 14 16.69 70.18 -6.85
N LEU A 15 15.92 70.44 -5.81
CA LEU A 15 14.90 69.52 -5.27
C LEU A 15 13.67 69.60 -6.19
N MET A 16 13.36 68.52 -6.90
CA MET A 16 12.02 68.32 -7.47
C MET A 16 11.29 67.29 -6.62
N SER A 17 10.26 67.78 -5.92
CA SER A 17 9.27 67.03 -5.19
C SER A 17 8.23 66.46 -6.16
N CYS A 18 8.12 65.14 -6.27
CA CYS A 18 6.97 64.47 -6.88
C CYS A 18 6.27 63.61 -5.82
N SER A 19 5.05 64.02 -5.43
CA SER A 19 4.18 63.21 -4.56
C SER A 19 3.48 62.13 -5.39
N GLY A 20 3.86 60.87 -5.20
CA GLY A 20 3.06 59.72 -5.61
C GLY A 20 2.26 59.21 -4.42
N LYS A 21 0.92 59.32 -4.48
CA LYS A 21 0.04 58.51 -3.64
C LYS A 21 -0.05 57.13 -4.30
N GLU A 22 0.63 56.14 -3.72
CA GLU A 22 0.35 54.75 -4.05
C GLU A 22 -0.81 54.26 -3.17
N ASP A 23 -1.90 53.84 -3.82
CA ASP A 23 -2.99 53.13 -3.18
C ASP A 23 -2.50 51.76 -2.69
N LEU A 24 -2.20 51.66 -1.39
CA LEU A 24 -1.82 50.41 -0.75
C LEU A 24 -3.00 49.44 -0.80
N LYS A 25 -2.93 48.44 -1.68
CA LYS A 25 -3.84 47.29 -1.64
C LYS A 25 -3.67 46.55 -0.31
N PRO A 26 -4.76 46.09 0.33
CA PRO A 26 -4.66 45.25 1.52
C PRO A 26 -3.80 44.03 1.24
N LEU A 27 -2.86 43.75 2.15
CA LEU A 27 -2.07 42.53 2.09
C LEU A 27 -3.01 41.31 2.13
N PRO A 28 -2.71 40.24 1.38
CA PRO A 28 -3.44 38.99 1.51
C PRO A 28 -3.39 38.51 2.97
N PRO A 29 -4.46 37.87 3.48
CA PRO A 29 -4.44 37.31 4.83
C PRO A 29 -3.26 36.35 4.97
N ASP A 30 -2.59 36.40 6.13
CA ASP A 30 -1.52 35.47 6.44
C ASP A 30 -1.99 34.03 6.20
N PRO A 31 -1.16 33.17 5.57
CA PRO A 31 -1.49 31.77 5.43
C PRO A 31 -1.75 31.20 6.82
N ALA A 32 -2.87 30.47 6.96
CA ALA A 32 -3.20 29.79 8.20
C ALA A 32 -1.99 28.99 8.70
N PRO A 33 -1.68 29.00 10.01
CA PRO A 33 -0.54 28.26 10.53
C PRO A 33 -0.65 26.79 10.12
N VAL A 34 0.35 26.32 9.38
CA VAL A 34 0.51 24.90 9.06
C VAL A 34 0.65 24.19 10.40
N VAL A 35 -0.33 23.37 10.76
CA VAL A 35 -0.26 22.56 11.98
C VAL A 35 0.85 21.54 11.79
N THR A 36 2.02 21.79 12.41
CA THR A 36 3.24 20.97 12.29
C THR A 36 3.34 19.88 13.37
N GLY A 37 2.20 19.43 13.90
CA GLY A 37 2.13 18.36 14.89
C GLY A 37 1.64 17.04 14.29
N PRO A 38 1.85 15.90 14.97
CA PRO A 38 1.17 14.66 14.61
C PRO A 38 -0.35 14.91 14.55
N PRO A 39 -1.05 14.27 13.61
CA PRO A 39 -2.51 14.34 13.58
C PRO A 39 -3.08 13.85 14.91
N THR A 40 -4.22 14.40 15.31
CA THR A 40 -4.97 13.93 16.48
C THR A 40 -5.98 12.88 16.05
N ASP A 41 -6.24 11.88 16.91
CA ASP A 41 -7.29 10.91 16.62
C ASP A 41 -8.67 11.57 16.76
N LYS A 42 -9.38 11.71 15.64
CA LYS A 42 -10.76 12.23 15.61
C LYS A 42 -11.81 11.13 15.78
N GLY A 43 -11.38 9.87 15.98
CA GLY A 43 -12.27 8.72 16.04
C GLY A 43 -13.06 8.58 14.74
N TRP A 44 -12.41 8.69 13.58
CA TRP A 44 -13.06 8.58 12.27
C TRP A 44 -13.94 7.34 12.19
N ALA A 45 -15.09 7.51 11.54
CA ALA A 45 -15.99 6.42 11.19
C ALA A 45 -15.86 6.13 9.69
N PHE A 46 -16.41 5.01 9.25
CA PHE A 46 -16.48 4.63 7.85
C PHE A 46 -17.94 4.49 7.44
N GLU A 47 -18.23 4.70 6.15
CA GLU A 47 -19.55 4.43 5.59
C GLU A 47 -19.93 2.95 5.80
N THR A 48 -21.23 2.66 5.91
CA THR A 48 -21.73 1.30 6.09
C THR A 48 -21.89 0.53 4.78
N THR A 49 -21.86 1.24 3.65
CA THR A 49 -21.95 0.70 2.31
C THR A 49 -20.58 0.85 1.64
N PRO A 50 -20.01 -0.19 1.01
CA PRO A 50 -18.73 -0.07 0.33
C PRO A 50 -18.85 0.87 -0.86
N VAL A 51 -17.87 1.76 -1.02
CA VAL A 51 -17.74 2.64 -2.20
C VAL A 51 -17.09 1.96 -3.39
N TRP A 52 -16.40 0.85 -3.12
CA TRP A 52 -15.87 -0.07 -4.13
C TRP A 52 -15.95 -1.48 -3.57
N ALA A 53 -16.42 -2.42 -4.36
CA ALA A 53 -16.49 -3.82 -3.95
C ALA A 53 -16.37 -4.78 -5.13
N ASP A 54 -15.85 -5.96 -4.84
CA ASP A 54 -16.04 -7.14 -5.68
C ASP A 54 -16.54 -8.30 -4.82
N GLU A 55 -17.74 -8.77 -5.16
CA GLU A 55 -18.43 -9.89 -4.52
C GLU A 55 -18.28 -11.18 -5.34
N PHE A 56 -17.48 -11.12 -6.43
CA PHE A 56 -17.14 -12.25 -7.30
C PHE A 56 -18.34 -13.09 -7.77
N THR A 57 -19.48 -12.44 -8.00
CA THR A 57 -20.74 -13.12 -8.37
C THR A 57 -20.75 -13.62 -9.82
N THR A 58 -19.91 -13.05 -10.69
CA THR A 58 -19.82 -13.42 -12.10
C THR A 58 -18.72 -14.45 -12.30
N SER A 59 -19.11 -15.68 -12.66
CA SER A 59 -18.14 -16.75 -12.94
C SER A 59 -17.27 -16.44 -14.16
N GLY A 60 -16.02 -16.89 -14.16
CA GLY A 60 -15.06 -16.65 -15.24
C GLY A 60 -13.72 -16.12 -14.73
N VAL A 61 -13.18 -15.11 -15.40
CA VAL A 61 -11.96 -14.40 -14.96
C VAL A 61 -12.32 -13.12 -14.20
N PRO A 62 -11.44 -12.62 -13.31
CA PRO A 62 -11.60 -11.32 -12.66
C PRO A 62 -12.02 -10.18 -13.59
N ASP A 63 -12.95 -9.35 -13.13
CA ASP A 63 -13.48 -8.21 -13.88
C ASP A 63 -12.36 -7.25 -14.27
N GLY A 64 -12.11 -7.14 -15.57
CA GLY A 64 -11.06 -6.28 -16.13
C GLY A 64 -11.27 -4.78 -15.87
N THR A 65 -12.46 -4.34 -15.44
CA THR A 65 -12.69 -2.96 -15.01
C THR A 65 -12.25 -2.70 -13.57
N LYS A 66 -12.08 -3.76 -12.76
CA LYS A 66 -11.65 -3.70 -11.35
C LYS A 66 -10.23 -4.21 -11.13
N TRP A 67 -9.80 -5.22 -11.90
CA TRP A 67 -8.56 -5.96 -11.69
C TRP A 67 -7.66 -5.96 -12.91
N GLY A 68 -6.39 -5.64 -12.71
CA GLY A 68 -5.28 -5.94 -13.61
C GLY A 68 -4.42 -7.09 -13.07
N TYR A 69 -3.31 -7.38 -13.76
CA TYR A 69 -2.37 -8.43 -13.38
C TYR A 69 -0.94 -7.88 -13.46
N ASP A 70 -0.16 -8.12 -12.42
CA ASP A 70 1.29 -8.06 -12.50
C ASP A 70 1.79 -9.40 -13.09
N LEU A 71 2.55 -9.32 -14.19
CA LEU A 71 2.97 -10.50 -14.96
C LEU A 71 4.48 -10.71 -14.86
N GLY A 72 4.91 -11.98 -14.86
CA GLY A 72 6.31 -12.37 -14.90
C GLY A 72 6.80 -13.15 -13.67
N GLY A 73 8.03 -13.67 -13.77
CA GLY A 73 8.65 -14.55 -12.78
C GLY A 73 10.10 -14.17 -12.46
N THR A 74 10.36 -12.88 -12.27
CA THR A 74 11.72 -12.31 -12.04
C THR A 74 12.18 -12.40 -10.59
N GLY A 75 11.43 -13.07 -9.72
CA GLY A 75 11.69 -13.16 -8.29
C GLY A 75 11.12 -12.02 -7.45
N TRP A 76 10.55 -10.98 -8.08
CA TRP A 76 9.74 -9.93 -7.42
C TRP A 76 10.42 -9.22 -6.23
N GLY A 77 11.76 -9.14 -6.26
CA GLY A 77 12.56 -8.56 -5.17
C GLY A 77 12.81 -9.50 -3.99
N ASN A 78 12.18 -10.69 -3.99
CA ASN A 78 12.15 -11.63 -2.88
C ASN A 78 12.67 -13.04 -3.24
N ASN A 79 13.29 -13.22 -4.42
CA ASN A 79 13.70 -14.53 -4.93
C ASN A 79 12.53 -15.54 -5.06
N GLU A 80 11.33 -15.04 -5.31
CA GLU A 80 10.12 -15.83 -5.54
C GLU A 80 10.25 -16.75 -6.78
N LEU A 81 9.64 -17.93 -6.73
CA LEU A 81 9.85 -18.98 -7.73
C LEU A 81 8.80 -19.02 -8.84
N GLN A 82 7.63 -18.41 -8.61
CA GLN A 82 6.51 -18.45 -9.56
C GLN A 82 6.62 -17.42 -10.68
N ASN A 83 6.07 -17.78 -11.84
CA ASN A 83 5.67 -16.83 -12.88
C ASN A 83 4.21 -16.42 -12.66
N TYR A 84 3.96 -15.13 -12.37
CA TYR A 84 2.59 -14.63 -12.32
C TYR A 84 2.01 -14.49 -13.72
N THR A 85 0.79 -14.99 -13.91
CA THR A 85 0.07 -14.99 -15.20
C THR A 85 -1.33 -14.38 -15.06
N ASN A 86 -1.97 -14.13 -16.19
CA ASN A 86 -3.40 -13.79 -16.29
C ASN A 86 -4.25 -14.98 -16.76
N SER A 87 -3.74 -16.21 -16.63
CA SER A 87 -4.45 -17.42 -17.02
C SER A 87 -5.61 -17.71 -16.05
N SER A 88 -6.72 -18.19 -16.59
CA SER A 88 -7.84 -18.71 -15.78
C SER A 88 -7.46 -19.93 -14.93
N SER A 89 -6.34 -20.60 -15.24
CA SER A 89 -5.78 -21.66 -14.39
C SER A 89 -5.18 -21.12 -13.08
N ASN A 90 -4.82 -19.84 -13.03
CA ASN A 90 -4.21 -19.18 -11.88
C ASN A 90 -5.15 -18.19 -11.18
N ALA A 91 -6.10 -17.57 -11.88
CA ALA A 91 -7.14 -16.73 -11.28
C ALA A 91 -8.49 -16.99 -11.95
N SER A 92 -9.45 -17.50 -11.19
CA SER A 92 -10.79 -17.77 -11.68
C SER A 92 -11.84 -17.48 -10.62
N ILE A 93 -13.07 -17.22 -11.06
CA ILE A 93 -14.22 -16.98 -10.23
C ILE A 93 -15.25 -18.08 -10.49
N SER A 94 -15.75 -18.68 -9.43
CA SER A 94 -16.81 -19.69 -9.46
C SER A 94 -17.59 -19.64 -8.15
N ASN A 95 -18.92 -19.82 -8.21
CA ASN A 95 -19.79 -19.92 -7.03
C ASN A 95 -19.64 -18.73 -6.05
N GLY A 96 -19.42 -17.51 -6.54
CA GLY A 96 -19.27 -16.33 -5.68
C GLY A 96 -17.88 -16.15 -5.07
N VAL A 97 -16.89 -16.95 -5.46
CA VAL A 97 -15.54 -16.92 -4.86
C VAL A 97 -14.49 -16.75 -5.93
N LEU A 98 -13.55 -15.82 -5.70
CA LEU A 98 -12.30 -15.73 -6.44
C LEU A 98 -11.31 -16.76 -5.89
N THR A 99 -10.69 -17.54 -6.78
CA THR A 99 -9.64 -18.50 -6.44
C THR A 99 -8.34 -18.11 -7.15
N ILE A 100 -7.32 -17.76 -6.36
CA ILE A 100 -5.94 -17.52 -6.82
C ILE A 100 -5.13 -18.78 -6.56
N THR A 101 -4.73 -19.48 -7.63
CA THR A 101 -4.09 -20.80 -7.56
C THR A 101 -2.62 -20.74 -7.95
N ALA A 102 -1.74 -21.11 -7.02
CA ALA A 102 -0.36 -21.45 -7.29
C ALA A 102 -0.25 -22.91 -7.76
N ARG A 103 0.51 -23.16 -8.83
CA ARG A 103 0.65 -24.47 -9.48
C ARG A 103 2.11 -24.81 -9.67
N LYS A 104 2.45 -26.08 -9.52
CA LYS A 104 3.73 -26.63 -9.96
C LYS A 104 3.60 -27.04 -11.43
N GLU A 105 4.11 -26.20 -12.31
CA GLU A 105 4.11 -26.42 -13.75
C GLU A 105 5.17 -25.52 -14.40
N THR A 106 5.72 -25.96 -15.53
CA THR A 106 6.62 -25.12 -16.31
C THR A 106 5.83 -23.95 -16.89
N SER A 107 6.18 -22.72 -16.48
CA SER A 107 5.59 -21.49 -16.98
C SER A 107 6.69 -20.48 -17.29
N GLY A 108 6.95 -20.26 -18.57
CA GLY A 108 8.16 -19.55 -19.00
C GLY A 108 9.42 -20.29 -18.55
N THR A 109 10.30 -19.60 -17.83
CA THR A 109 11.53 -20.15 -17.24
C THR A 109 11.35 -20.68 -15.82
N ASN A 110 10.15 -20.56 -15.25
CA ASN A 110 9.86 -20.86 -13.86
C ASN A 110 9.19 -22.23 -13.71
N ALA A 111 9.39 -22.86 -12.55
CA ALA A 111 8.81 -24.17 -12.21
C ALA A 111 7.41 -24.08 -11.57
N TYR A 112 6.92 -22.86 -11.37
CA TYR A 112 5.62 -22.59 -10.79
C TYR A 112 4.90 -21.47 -11.55
N SER A 113 3.57 -21.51 -11.56
CA SER A 113 2.72 -20.40 -11.98
C SER A 113 1.80 -19.96 -10.85
N SER A 114 1.38 -18.71 -10.87
CA SER A 114 0.39 -18.15 -9.93
C SER A 114 -0.27 -16.91 -10.55
N ALA A 115 -1.07 -16.16 -9.78
CA ALA A 115 -1.56 -14.85 -10.16
C ALA A 115 -1.28 -13.80 -9.08
N ARG A 116 -1.07 -12.56 -9.54
CA ARG A 116 -0.95 -11.34 -8.72
C ARG A 116 -1.90 -10.29 -9.29
N LEU A 117 -3.09 -10.23 -8.71
CA LEU A 117 -4.15 -9.31 -9.10
C LEU A 117 -3.89 -7.94 -8.47
N VAL A 118 -4.13 -6.88 -9.22
CA VAL A 118 -3.92 -5.50 -8.77
C VAL A 118 -5.08 -4.59 -9.13
N THR A 119 -5.45 -3.64 -8.26
CA THR A 119 -6.49 -2.64 -8.58
C THR A 119 -5.91 -1.34 -9.14
N LYS A 120 -4.61 -1.28 -9.46
CA LYS A 120 -3.92 -0.06 -9.92
C LYS A 120 -4.64 0.58 -11.12
N GLY A 121 -5.03 1.85 -10.99
CA GLY A 121 -5.76 2.60 -12.03
C GLY A 121 -7.24 2.23 -12.17
N LYS A 122 -7.75 1.35 -11.31
CA LYS A 122 -9.13 0.80 -11.33
C LYS A 122 -9.84 0.99 -9.99
N GLY A 123 -9.06 0.96 -8.91
CA GLY A 123 -9.44 1.27 -7.54
C GLY A 123 -8.19 1.75 -6.81
N ASP A 124 -8.04 3.07 -6.72
CA ASP A 124 -6.93 3.74 -6.03
C ASP A 124 -7.51 4.61 -4.91
N PHE A 125 -7.10 4.34 -3.67
CA PHE A 125 -7.74 4.87 -2.47
C PHE A 125 -6.76 5.65 -1.63
N LEU A 126 -7.21 6.76 -1.07
CA LEU A 126 -6.51 7.48 0.00
C LEU A 126 -7.39 7.39 1.24
N TYR A 127 -6.90 6.68 2.26
CA TYR A 127 -7.66 6.31 3.45
C TYR A 127 -8.87 5.40 3.14
N GLY A 128 -9.49 4.88 4.20
CA GLY A 128 -10.66 4.02 4.12
C GLY A 128 -10.52 2.78 4.98
N ARG A 129 -11.59 1.99 4.99
CA ARG A 129 -11.60 0.67 5.58
C ARG A 129 -11.58 -0.37 4.46
N PHE A 130 -10.66 -1.30 4.54
CA PHE A 130 -10.45 -2.37 3.57
C PHE A 130 -10.79 -3.67 4.27
N GLU A 131 -11.84 -4.36 3.83
CA GLU A 131 -12.25 -5.66 4.37
C GLU A 131 -12.18 -6.71 3.27
N ILE A 132 -11.37 -7.74 3.51
CA ILE A 132 -11.19 -8.85 2.58
C ILE A 132 -11.48 -10.13 3.34
N LYS A 133 -12.50 -10.87 2.88
CA LYS A 133 -12.84 -12.15 3.47
C LYS A 133 -12.23 -13.26 2.64
N ALA A 134 -11.27 -13.97 3.24
CA ALA A 134 -10.48 -14.96 2.51
C ALA A 134 -10.17 -16.19 3.36
N LYS A 135 -9.92 -17.31 2.67
CA LYS A 135 -9.34 -18.55 3.20
C LYS A 135 -7.99 -18.77 2.54
N LEU A 136 -6.97 -19.07 3.33
CA LEU A 136 -5.59 -19.08 2.90
C LEU A 136 -5.13 -20.47 2.42
N PRO A 137 -4.14 -20.57 1.51
CA PRO A 137 -3.51 -21.83 1.17
C PRO A 137 -2.67 -22.36 2.33
N SER A 138 -2.79 -23.67 2.59
CA SER A 138 -1.80 -24.42 3.38
C SER A 138 -0.61 -24.87 2.51
N GLY A 139 0.48 -25.27 3.16
CA GLY A 139 1.59 -25.98 2.51
C GLY A 139 2.90 -25.23 2.57
N ARG A 140 3.95 -25.90 3.06
CA ARG A 140 5.29 -25.33 3.15
C ARG A 140 5.75 -24.80 1.78
N GLY A 141 6.13 -23.53 1.73
CA GLY A 141 6.52 -22.85 0.51
C GLY A 141 5.46 -21.90 -0.07
N THR A 142 4.20 -21.94 0.38
CA THR A 142 3.19 -20.95 -0.03
C THR A 142 3.36 -19.65 0.75
N TRP A 143 3.13 -18.52 0.08
CA TRP A 143 3.10 -17.19 0.70
C TRP A 143 1.95 -16.36 0.09
N PRO A 144 0.71 -16.56 0.56
CA PRO A 144 -0.41 -15.69 0.22
C PRO A 144 -0.26 -14.30 0.84
N ALA A 145 -0.66 -13.28 0.09
CA ALA A 145 -0.68 -11.89 0.56
C ALA A 145 -1.92 -11.13 0.07
N ILE A 146 -2.46 -10.30 0.96
CA ILE A 146 -3.45 -9.25 0.70
C ILE A 146 -2.82 -7.96 1.20
N TRP A 147 -2.52 -7.04 0.29
CA TRP A 147 -1.63 -5.93 0.59
C TRP A 147 -1.87 -4.76 -0.34
N MET A 148 -1.15 -3.68 -0.12
CA MET A 148 -1.34 -2.42 -0.83
C MET A 148 0.00 -1.74 -1.14
N LEU A 149 0.10 -1.19 -2.35
CA LEU A 149 1.23 -0.37 -2.79
C LEU A 149 0.76 1.02 -3.23
N PRO A 150 1.63 2.04 -3.14
CA PRO A 150 1.34 3.38 -3.62
C PRO A 150 1.13 3.35 -5.13
N THR A 151 0.10 4.05 -5.61
CA THR A 151 -0.21 4.11 -7.04
C THR A 151 0.84 4.92 -7.81
N ASP A 152 1.27 6.05 -7.23
CA ASP A 152 2.10 7.05 -7.91
C ASP A 152 3.57 7.07 -7.45
N PHE A 153 3.94 6.33 -6.39
CA PHE A 153 5.28 6.34 -5.80
C PHE A 153 5.85 7.76 -5.56
N ALA A 154 5.03 8.66 -5.01
CA ALA A 154 5.30 10.10 -4.91
C ALA A 154 6.58 10.47 -4.13
N TYR A 155 7.08 9.58 -3.27
CA TYR A 155 8.29 9.78 -2.45
C TYR A 155 9.50 8.98 -2.96
N GLY A 156 9.39 8.40 -4.15
CA GLY A 156 10.39 7.52 -4.75
C GLY A 156 10.00 6.04 -4.65
N GLN A 157 10.88 5.17 -5.16
CA GLN A 157 10.66 3.73 -5.17
C GLN A 157 10.56 3.14 -3.77
N TRP A 158 10.07 1.90 -3.69
CA TRP A 158 10.01 1.16 -2.44
C TRP A 158 11.36 1.18 -1.70
N PRO A 159 11.38 1.36 -0.37
CA PRO A 159 10.22 1.45 0.54
C PRO A 159 9.73 2.88 0.81
N LYS A 160 10.26 3.90 0.11
CA LYS A 160 10.02 5.31 0.46
C LYS A 160 8.56 5.75 0.35
N SER A 161 7.84 5.22 -0.63
CA SER A 161 6.43 5.53 -0.83
C SER A 161 5.47 4.63 -0.07
N GLY A 162 5.99 3.70 0.74
CA GLY A 162 5.22 2.86 1.65
C GLY A 162 4.69 1.55 1.06
N GLU A 163 4.23 0.69 1.96
CA GLU A 163 3.51 -0.57 1.72
C GLU A 163 2.65 -0.87 2.95
N ILE A 164 1.44 -1.37 2.75
CA ILE A 164 0.53 -1.79 3.82
C ILE A 164 0.11 -3.24 3.55
N ASP A 165 0.56 -4.14 4.40
CA ASP A 165 0.26 -5.57 4.31
C ASP A 165 -0.91 -5.86 5.23
N ILE A 166 -2.11 -6.00 4.64
CA ILE A 166 -3.37 -6.26 5.37
C ILE A 166 -3.36 -7.69 5.91
N MET A 167 -2.73 -8.62 5.20
CA MET A 167 -2.57 -10.01 5.58
C MET A 167 -1.38 -10.60 4.82
N GLU A 168 -0.42 -11.15 5.56
CA GLU A 168 0.55 -12.10 5.04
C GLU A 168 0.56 -13.38 5.87
N HIS A 169 0.85 -14.49 5.19
CA HIS A 169 0.98 -15.79 5.83
C HIS A 169 1.99 -16.62 5.07
N VAL A 170 2.72 -17.49 5.78
CA VAL A 170 3.68 -18.41 5.17
C VAL A 170 3.34 -19.84 5.56
N GLY A 171 3.24 -20.73 4.58
CA GLY A 171 2.70 -22.06 4.80
C GLY A 171 3.57 -22.99 5.66
N TYR A 172 4.83 -22.60 5.95
CA TYR A 172 5.67 -23.31 6.93
C TYR A 172 5.35 -22.93 8.39
N ASP A 173 4.70 -21.78 8.61
CA ASP A 173 4.21 -21.33 9.91
C ASP A 173 2.68 -21.15 9.84
N PRO A 174 1.94 -22.26 9.72
CA PRO A 174 0.58 -22.25 9.20
C PRO A 174 -0.45 -21.56 10.11
N THR A 175 -0.09 -21.25 11.35
CA THR A 175 -1.01 -20.62 12.32
C THR A 175 -0.81 -19.13 12.46
N ASN A 176 0.31 -18.55 12.01
CA ASN A 176 0.59 -17.14 12.25
C ASN A 176 0.23 -16.32 11.01
N VAL A 177 -0.66 -15.35 11.20
CA VAL A 177 -1.04 -14.37 10.17
C VAL A 177 -0.50 -13.01 10.61
N HIS A 178 0.17 -12.33 9.69
CA HIS A 178 0.88 -11.08 9.92
C HIS A 178 0.15 -9.89 9.30
N ILE A 179 0.24 -8.75 9.97
CA ILE A 179 -0.09 -7.43 9.43
C ILE A 179 1.16 -6.58 9.59
N THR A 180 1.60 -5.93 8.51
CA THR A 180 2.86 -5.19 8.49
C THR A 180 2.67 -3.87 7.73
N VAL A 181 3.48 -2.88 8.08
CA VAL A 181 3.67 -1.68 7.26
C VAL A 181 5.15 -1.49 6.99
N HIS A 182 5.46 -1.07 5.77
CA HIS A 182 6.81 -0.73 5.36
C HIS A 182 6.90 0.75 4.98
N THR A 183 7.98 1.40 5.40
CA THR A 183 8.32 2.79 5.12
C THR A 183 9.84 2.90 4.88
N GLU A 184 10.34 4.08 4.50
CA GLU A 184 11.78 4.32 4.41
C GLU A 184 12.51 3.97 5.72
N ALA A 185 11.97 4.41 6.86
CA ALA A 185 12.55 4.17 8.18
C ALA A 185 12.27 2.75 8.72
N TYR A 186 11.17 2.12 8.30
CA TYR A 186 10.66 0.88 8.88
C TYR A 186 10.41 -0.15 7.78
N ASN A 187 11.35 -1.02 7.43
CA ASN A 187 11.11 -2.01 6.38
C ASN A 187 11.92 -3.31 6.57
N GLY A 188 11.45 -4.36 5.90
CA GLY A 188 12.03 -5.71 5.97
C GLY A 188 13.48 -5.81 5.48
N ALA A 189 13.91 -4.95 4.54
CA ALA A 189 15.29 -5.01 4.03
C ALA A 189 16.34 -4.60 5.08
N ILE A 190 15.95 -3.80 6.07
CA ILE A 190 16.81 -3.40 7.20
C ILE A 190 16.32 -3.96 8.56
N GLY A 191 15.28 -4.80 8.56
CA GLY A 191 14.74 -5.44 9.76
C GLY A 191 14.05 -4.50 10.75
N THR A 192 13.52 -3.37 10.28
CA THR A 192 12.87 -2.35 11.13
C THR A 192 11.37 -2.18 10.86
N GLN A 193 10.77 -3.03 10.04
CA GLN A 193 9.34 -3.02 9.73
C GLN A 193 8.48 -3.04 10.99
N LYS A 194 7.29 -2.45 10.91
CA LYS A 194 6.32 -2.44 12.01
C LYS A 194 5.19 -3.37 11.67
N GLY A 195 4.99 -4.40 12.48
CA GLY A 195 3.91 -5.35 12.30
C GLY A 195 3.58 -6.07 13.59
N ASP A 196 2.47 -6.80 13.56
CA ASP A 196 2.07 -7.74 14.60
C ASP A 196 1.51 -9.01 13.93
N ALA A 197 1.33 -10.07 14.72
CA ALA A 197 0.80 -11.33 14.24
C ALA A 197 -0.27 -11.87 15.19
N LYS A 198 -1.24 -12.59 14.62
CA LYS A 198 -2.25 -13.33 15.39
C LYS A 198 -2.25 -14.78 14.97
N LYS A 199 -2.41 -15.65 15.97
CA LYS A 199 -2.63 -17.08 15.75
C LYS A 199 -4.05 -17.33 15.28
N ILE A 200 -4.18 -17.89 14.08
CA ILE A 200 -5.42 -18.34 13.45
C ILE A 200 -5.20 -19.79 13.04
N VAL A 201 -5.67 -20.73 13.86
CA VAL A 201 -5.35 -22.15 13.72
C VAL A 201 -6.00 -22.81 12.51
N ASP A 202 -7.08 -22.21 12.02
CA ASP A 202 -7.95 -22.68 10.95
C ASP A 202 -7.91 -21.76 9.71
N ALA A 203 -6.86 -20.95 9.56
CA ALA A 203 -6.71 -19.98 8.47
C ALA A 203 -6.83 -20.60 7.06
N PHE A 204 -6.56 -21.90 6.95
CA PHE A 204 -6.65 -22.69 5.71
C PHE A 204 -7.94 -23.52 5.58
N ASP A 205 -8.72 -23.64 6.66
CA ASP A 205 -9.96 -24.41 6.72
C ASP A 205 -11.22 -23.51 6.69
N ALA A 206 -11.10 -22.27 7.18
CA ALA A 206 -12.20 -21.33 7.30
C ALA A 206 -11.91 -19.97 6.64
N PHE A 207 -12.97 -19.27 6.24
CA PHE A 207 -12.87 -17.89 5.81
C PHE A 207 -12.76 -16.98 7.04
N HIS A 208 -11.79 -16.08 7.01
CA HIS A 208 -11.61 -15.02 8.01
C HIS A 208 -11.70 -13.65 7.35
N ILE A 209 -12.03 -12.62 8.14
CA ILE A 209 -12.05 -11.24 7.68
C ILE A 209 -10.73 -10.58 8.07
N TYR A 210 -9.93 -10.22 7.06
CA TYR A 210 -8.73 -9.41 7.21
C TYR A 210 -9.08 -7.97 6.91
N ARG A 211 -8.79 -7.06 7.86
CA ARG A 211 -9.19 -5.66 7.75
C ARG A 211 -8.08 -4.70 8.12
N VAL A 212 -7.96 -3.63 7.34
CA VAL A 212 -7.26 -2.41 7.75
C VAL A 212 -8.22 -1.23 7.77
N ASP A 213 -8.22 -0.51 8.88
CA ASP A 213 -8.78 0.84 8.98
C ASP A 213 -7.63 1.84 8.84
N TRP A 214 -7.57 2.53 7.70
CA TRP A 214 -6.54 3.50 7.38
C TRP A 214 -7.11 4.93 7.39
N THR A 215 -6.52 5.77 8.22
CA THR A 215 -6.92 7.17 8.44
C THR A 215 -5.67 8.07 8.39
N PRO A 216 -5.82 9.41 8.35
CA PRO A 216 -4.67 10.31 8.50
C PRO A 216 -3.86 10.08 9.80
N TYR A 217 -4.51 9.56 10.84
CA TYR A 217 -3.91 9.36 12.15
C TYR A 217 -3.18 8.02 12.30
N ALA A 218 -3.78 6.92 11.85
CA ALA A 218 -3.24 5.60 12.06
C ALA A 218 -3.68 4.60 10.98
N VAL A 219 -2.84 3.58 10.80
CA VAL A 219 -3.16 2.31 10.14
C VAL A 219 -3.45 1.31 11.25
N ARG A 220 -4.67 0.75 11.29
CA ARG A 220 -5.10 -0.22 12.31
C ARG A 220 -5.48 -1.53 11.65
N GLY A 221 -4.84 -2.62 12.06
CA GLY A 221 -5.06 -3.96 11.53
C GLY A 221 -5.96 -4.80 12.43
N TYR A 222 -6.86 -5.56 11.80
CA TYR A 222 -7.82 -6.42 12.47
C TYR A 222 -7.94 -7.77 11.77
N ILE A 223 -8.21 -8.81 12.55
CA ILE A 223 -8.62 -10.13 12.06
C ILE A 223 -9.87 -10.55 12.84
N ASP A 224 -10.96 -10.80 12.13
CA ASP A 224 -12.29 -11.12 12.68
C ASP A 224 -12.72 -10.10 13.75
N ASP A 225 -12.73 -8.82 13.35
CA ASP A 225 -13.05 -7.65 14.18
C ASP A 225 -12.16 -7.39 15.41
N GLN A 226 -11.19 -8.26 15.70
CA GLN A 226 -10.23 -8.05 16.77
C GLN A 226 -9.05 -7.22 16.28
N LYS A 227 -8.82 -6.05 16.91
CA LYS A 227 -7.64 -5.22 16.63
C LYS A 227 -6.39 -5.93 17.10
N ILE A 228 -5.42 -6.10 16.22
CA ILE A 228 -4.12 -6.71 16.55
C ILE A 228 -2.95 -5.78 16.28
N PHE A 229 -3.14 -4.74 15.48
CA PHE A 229 -2.06 -3.87 15.05
C PHE A 229 -2.51 -2.41 15.04
N GLU A 230 -1.61 -1.50 15.41
CA GLU A 230 -1.79 -0.06 15.29
C GLU A 230 -0.46 0.64 15.03
N PHE A 231 -0.38 1.35 13.91
CA PHE A 231 0.74 2.20 13.54
C PHE A 231 0.26 3.65 13.46
N VAL A 232 0.77 4.50 14.36
CA VAL A 232 0.35 5.90 14.51
C VAL A 232 1.28 6.82 13.71
N ASN A 233 0.69 7.78 13.02
CA ASN A 233 1.39 8.88 12.35
C ASN A 233 2.06 9.78 13.38
N ASP A 234 3.40 9.74 13.42
CA ASP A 234 4.20 10.52 14.36
C ASP A 234 4.44 11.97 13.91
N GLY A 235 3.91 12.36 12.74
CA GLY A 235 4.05 13.70 12.19
C GLY A 235 5.45 14.04 11.68
N LYS A 236 6.36 13.05 11.53
CA LYS A 236 7.76 13.30 11.12
C LYS A 236 8.00 13.18 9.61
N GLY A 237 6.94 13.15 8.81
CA GLY A 237 7.00 13.15 7.35
C GLY A 237 7.10 11.75 6.73
N TYR A 238 7.31 11.72 5.41
CA TYR A 238 7.13 10.50 4.60
C TYR A 238 8.05 9.33 4.99
N ALA A 239 9.22 9.60 5.59
CA ALA A 239 10.15 8.54 5.98
C ALA A 239 9.55 7.59 7.03
N THR A 240 8.71 8.12 7.93
CA THR A 240 7.98 7.36 8.95
C THR A 240 6.49 7.20 8.63
N TRP A 241 5.93 8.08 7.80
CA TRP A 241 4.53 8.06 7.40
C TRP A 241 4.32 8.45 5.93
N PRO A 242 4.51 7.54 4.97
CA PRO A 242 4.21 7.78 3.55
C PRO A 242 2.74 7.53 3.20
N PHE A 243 1.91 7.17 4.18
CA PHE A 243 0.51 6.76 4.01
C PHE A 243 -0.45 7.94 3.90
N ASP A 244 -0.09 8.92 3.05
CA ASP A 244 -0.83 10.14 2.76
C ASP A 244 -1.00 10.38 1.24
N LYS A 245 -0.83 9.31 0.46
CA LYS A 245 -1.04 9.25 -1.00
C LYS A 245 -1.95 8.08 -1.35
N LYS A 246 -2.39 7.99 -2.60
CA LYS A 246 -3.26 6.89 -3.04
C LYS A 246 -2.49 5.57 -3.12
N PHE A 247 -3.15 4.51 -2.67
CA PHE A 247 -2.69 3.13 -2.76
C PHE A 247 -3.72 2.28 -3.52
N HIS A 248 -3.26 1.20 -4.12
CA HIS A 248 -4.09 0.16 -4.76
C HIS A 248 -3.88 -1.17 -4.05
N LEU A 249 -4.89 -2.05 -4.13
CA LEU A 249 -4.86 -3.40 -3.56
C LEU A 249 -4.12 -4.37 -4.47
N LEU A 250 -3.48 -5.36 -3.84
CA LEU A 250 -2.84 -6.50 -4.46
C LEU A 250 -3.29 -7.79 -3.75
N LEU A 251 -3.56 -8.83 -4.54
CA LEU A 251 -3.86 -10.18 -4.06
C LEU A 251 -2.97 -11.18 -4.80
N ASN A 252 -2.20 -11.99 -4.09
CA ASN A 252 -1.37 -13.02 -4.72
C ASN A 252 -1.14 -14.24 -3.83
N VAL A 253 -0.63 -15.31 -4.46
CA VAL A 253 0.00 -16.43 -3.78
C VAL A 253 1.41 -16.61 -4.36
N ALA A 254 2.43 -16.17 -3.63
CA ALA A 254 3.81 -16.44 -3.98
C ALA A 254 4.20 -17.90 -3.64
N VAL A 255 5.25 -18.39 -4.28
CA VAL A 255 5.85 -19.70 -4.02
C VAL A 255 7.35 -19.53 -3.75
N GLY A 256 7.81 -20.03 -2.62
CA GLY A 256 9.20 -19.93 -2.20
C GLY A 256 9.56 -18.50 -1.78
N GLY A 257 10.64 -17.97 -2.32
CA GLY A 257 11.19 -16.68 -1.90
C GLY A 257 11.93 -16.73 -0.57
N ASN A 258 12.51 -15.59 -0.20
CA ASN A 258 13.31 -15.41 1.01
C ASN A 258 12.55 -15.77 2.28
N TRP A 259 11.25 -15.52 2.31
CA TRP A 259 10.40 -15.80 3.46
C TRP A 259 9.52 -17.02 3.27
N GLY A 260 8.62 -17.05 2.28
CA GLY A 260 7.74 -18.21 2.03
C GLY A 260 8.48 -19.54 1.87
N GLY A 261 9.69 -19.51 1.31
CA GLY A 261 10.59 -20.63 1.10
C GLY A 261 11.71 -20.76 2.12
N ALA A 262 11.67 -20.05 3.24
CA ALA A 262 12.71 -20.08 4.27
C ALA A 262 12.95 -21.49 4.83
N GLN A 263 11.93 -22.36 4.79
CA GLN A 263 12.04 -23.79 5.14
C GLN A 263 11.94 -24.73 3.93
N GLY A 264 12.19 -24.22 2.72
CA GLY A 264 12.02 -24.93 1.45
C GLY A 264 10.57 -24.91 0.94
N VAL A 265 10.35 -25.58 -0.19
CA VAL A 265 9.03 -25.74 -0.81
C VAL A 265 8.68 -27.22 -0.82
N ASP A 266 7.52 -27.59 -0.27
CA ASP A 266 6.97 -28.93 -0.46
C ASP A 266 6.24 -28.99 -1.79
N GLU A 267 6.92 -29.50 -2.80
CA GLU A 267 6.42 -29.51 -4.16
C GLU A 267 5.23 -30.47 -4.37
N SER A 268 5.02 -31.42 -3.45
CA SER A 268 4.01 -32.47 -3.57
C SER A 268 2.59 -32.00 -3.26
N VAL A 269 2.46 -30.84 -2.61
CA VAL A 269 1.17 -30.31 -2.14
C VAL A 269 0.47 -29.42 -3.17
N PHE A 270 1.14 -29.04 -4.26
CA PHE A 270 0.57 -28.19 -5.28
C PHE A 270 -0.42 -28.96 -6.17
N PRO A 271 -1.52 -28.33 -6.63
CA PRO A 271 -1.82 -26.89 -6.52
C PRO A 271 -2.35 -26.46 -5.14
N LYS A 272 -2.12 -25.18 -4.81
CA LYS A 272 -2.62 -24.53 -3.59
C LYS A 272 -3.25 -23.18 -3.92
N ALA A 273 -4.32 -22.82 -3.21
CA ALA A 273 -5.08 -21.64 -3.56
C ALA A 273 -5.47 -20.79 -2.34
N MET A 274 -5.48 -19.47 -2.57
CA MET A 274 -6.21 -18.52 -1.74
C MET A 274 -7.60 -18.33 -2.33
N GLU A 275 -8.62 -18.45 -1.50
CA GLU A 275 -10.01 -18.22 -1.86
C GLU A 275 -10.49 -16.92 -1.23
N VAL A 276 -11.14 -16.06 -2.01
CA VAL A 276 -11.62 -14.74 -1.58
C VAL A 276 -13.11 -14.65 -1.86
N ASP A 277 -13.90 -14.51 -0.80
CA ASP A 277 -15.36 -14.36 -0.84
C ASP A 277 -15.74 -12.94 -1.29
N TYR A 278 -15.09 -11.92 -0.73
CA TYR A 278 -15.26 -10.54 -1.20
C TYR A 278 -14.05 -9.67 -0.90
N VAL A 279 -13.98 -8.56 -1.62
CA VAL A 279 -13.15 -7.40 -1.31
C VAL A 279 -14.07 -6.20 -1.22
N ARG A 280 -14.05 -5.48 -0.10
CA ARG A 280 -14.86 -4.29 0.13
C ARG A 280 -14.02 -3.14 0.64
N VAL A 281 -14.22 -1.96 0.06
CA VAL A 281 -13.58 -0.71 0.48
C VAL A 281 -14.65 0.29 0.88
N TYR A 282 -14.56 0.79 2.10
CA TYR A 282 -15.50 1.73 2.69
C TYR A 282 -14.83 3.09 2.86
N LYS A 283 -15.54 4.13 2.45
CA LYS A 283 -15.04 5.50 2.55
C LYS A 283 -15.01 5.96 3.99
N MET A 284 -13.92 6.62 4.37
CA MET A 284 -13.81 7.32 5.65
C MET A 284 -14.78 8.50 5.67
N ILE A 285 -15.54 8.65 6.75
CA ILE A 285 -16.41 9.80 6.99
C ILE A 285 -15.57 10.90 7.62
N ASP A 286 -15.45 12.02 6.90
CA ASP A 286 -14.75 13.20 7.40
C ASP A 286 -15.45 13.74 8.66
N LYS A 287 -14.63 14.07 9.66
CA LYS A 287 -15.03 14.69 10.93
C LYS A 287 -14.35 16.03 11.14
#